data_AF-A0A8I0FZT8-F1
#
_entry.id   AF-A0A8I0FZT8-F1
#
_cell.length_a   1.000
_cell.length_b   1.000
_cell.length_c   1.000
_cell.angle_alpha   90.00
_cell.angle_beta   90.00
_cell.angle_gamma   90.00
#
_symmetry.space_group_name_H-M   'P 1'
#
loop_
_entity.id
_entity.type
_entity.pdbx_description
1 polymer ?
#
loop_
_entity_poly.entity_id
_entity_poly.type
_entity_poly.pdbx_seq_one_letter_code
_entity_poly.pdbx_strand_id
1 'polypeptide(L)'
;MADVTDLRSVEALMLAAREAGPVVSVVHAGGTTDSADSPEAIVRARVLGTINVTAATLAVAGLGTTLVHASSAAATALPVLPRWVFRLAPADPEGLVATLTRLATLCPARRAPAAAHAISTSFLLGYTARMGEVFDSCGARLRSTPAESVVELCRHDLVPAA
;
A
#
# COMPACT_ATOMS: atom_id res chain seq x y z
N MET A 1 -4.46 -0.39 -17.92
CA MET A 1 -3.21 -0.14 -17.18
C MET A 1 -3.48 1.05 -16.26
N ALA A 2 -3.07 1.00 -14.99
CA ALA A 2 -3.30 2.08 -14.02
C ALA A 2 -1.99 2.50 -13.37
N ASP A 3 -1.84 3.80 -13.11
CA ASP A 3 -0.76 4.36 -12.31
C ASP A 3 -1.24 4.50 -10.87
N VAL A 4 -0.59 3.77 -9.95
CA VAL A 4 -0.98 3.77 -8.54
C VAL A 4 -0.69 5.10 -7.83
N THR A 5 0.15 5.97 -8.41
CA THR A 5 0.44 7.30 -7.85
C THR A 5 -0.63 8.33 -8.20
N ASP A 6 -1.49 8.05 -9.19
CA ASP A 6 -2.64 8.87 -9.56
C ASP A 6 -3.94 8.21 -9.07
N LEU A 7 -4.59 8.83 -8.07
CA LEU A 7 -5.85 8.34 -7.52
C LEU A 7 -6.92 8.12 -8.60
N ARG A 8 -7.03 9.02 -9.58
CA ARG A 8 -8.05 8.91 -10.63
C ARG A 8 -7.80 7.71 -11.53
N SER A 9 -6.53 7.41 -11.80
CA SER A 9 -6.14 6.23 -12.56
C SER A 9 -6.56 4.93 -11.86
N VAL A 10 -6.37 4.88 -10.53
CA VAL A 10 -6.78 3.73 -9.71
C VAL A 10 -8.30 3.64 -9.61
N GLU A 11 -9.00 4.75 -9.37
CA GLU A 11 -10.47 4.79 -9.32
C GLU A 11 -11.09 4.30 -10.64
N ALA A 12 -10.57 4.74 -11.78
CA ALA A 12 -11.04 4.29 -13.09
C ALA A 12 -10.86 2.77 -13.28
N LEU A 13 -9.73 2.20 -12.82
CA LEU A 13 -9.51 0.76 -12.83
C LEU A 13 -10.52 0.02 -11.94
N MET A 14 -10.76 0.53 -10.73
CA MET A 14 -11.66 -0.09 -9.75
C MET A 14 -13.12 -0.01 -10.20
N LEU A 15 -13.52 1.09 -10.84
CA LEU A 15 -14.83 1.23 -11.44
C LEU A 15 -15.04 0.22 -12.58
N ALA A 16 -14.09 0.13 -13.50
CA ALA A 16 -14.15 -0.84 -14.59
C ALA A 16 -14.21 -2.28 -14.07
N ALA A 17 -13.45 -2.61 -13.01
CA ALA A 17 -13.52 -3.91 -12.35
C ALA A 17 -14.90 -4.16 -11.72
N ARG A 18 -15.50 -3.14 -11.10
CA ARG A 18 -16.82 -3.22 -10.48
C ARG A 18 -17.96 -3.35 -11.50
N GLU A 19 -17.82 -2.74 -12.68
CA GLU A 19 -18.75 -2.90 -13.81
C GLU A 19 -18.74 -4.34 -14.36
N ALA A 20 -17.58 -5.00 -14.32
CA ALA A 20 -17.47 -6.42 -14.69
C ALA A 20 -18.05 -7.37 -13.65
N GLY A 21 -18.22 -6.93 -12.40
CA GLY A 21 -18.86 -7.69 -11.33
C GLY A 21 -18.34 -7.33 -9.93
N PRO A 22 -18.76 -8.08 -8.89
CA PRO A 22 -18.29 -7.84 -7.53
C PRO A 22 -16.78 -8.03 -7.39
N VAL A 23 -16.10 -7.00 -6.85
CA VAL A 23 -14.66 -7.08 -6.54
C VAL A 23 -14.47 -7.83 -5.22
N VAL A 24 -14.11 -9.11 -5.31
CA VAL A 24 -13.91 -9.98 -4.13
C VAL A 24 -12.53 -9.82 -3.50
N SER A 25 -11.50 -9.56 -4.31
CA SER A 25 -10.13 -9.44 -3.84
C SER A 25 -9.34 -8.43 -4.67
N VAL A 26 -8.48 -7.67 -3.99
CA VAL A 26 -7.54 -6.73 -4.58
C VAL A 26 -6.18 -7.01 -3.99
N VAL A 27 -5.18 -7.18 -4.85
CA VAL A 27 -3.79 -7.37 -4.43
C VAL A 27 -2.96 -6.21 -4.94
N HIS A 28 -2.45 -5.40 -4.01
CA HIS A 28 -1.47 -4.36 -4.33
C HIS A 28 -0.07 -4.91 -4.05
N ALA A 29 0.64 -5.30 -5.11
CA ALA A 29 1.96 -5.92 -4.99
C ALA A 29 3.08 -4.96 -4.52
N GLY A 30 2.77 -3.70 -4.20
CA GLY A 30 3.76 -2.66 -3.96
C GLY A 30 4.55 -2.34 -5.23
N GLY A 31 4.92 -1.08 -5.46
CA GLY A 31 5.79 -0.75 -6.60
C GLY A 31 7.11 -1.54 -6.50
N THR A 32 7.50 -2.21 -7.59
CA THR A 32 8.86 -2.73 -7.75
C THR A 32 9.79 -1.54 -7.83
N THR A 33 10.74 -1.44 -6.90
CA THR A 33 11.76 -0.41 -6.92
C THR A 33 13.01 -0.98 -7.57
N ASP A 34 13.50 -0.35 -8.63
CA ASP A 34 14.80 -0.69 -9.19
C ASP A 34 15.90 -0.19 -8.24
N SER A 35 17.03 -0.88 -8.23
CA SER A 35 18.25 -0.46 -7.54
C SER A 35 18.74 0.95 -7.92
N ALA A 36 18.34 1.43 -9.10
CA ALA A 36 18.63 2.77 -9.61
C ALA A 36 17.63 3.86 -9.16
N ASP A 37 16.52 3.50 -8.51
CA ASP A 37 15.48 4.47 -8.17
C ASP A 37 15.93 5.46 -7.09
N SER A 38 15.49 6.71 -7.23
CA SER A 38 15.74 7.73 -6.22
C SER A 38 14.91 7.44 -4.96
N PRO A 39 15.37 7.88 -3.77
CA PRO A 39 14.59 7.76 -2.53
C PRO A 39 13.18 8.37 -2.64
N GLU A 40 13.04 9.44 -3.42
CA GLU A 40 11.75 10.08 -3.67
C GLU A 40 10.84 9.21 -4.53
N ALA A 41 11.35 8.64 -5.61
CA ALA A 41 10.58 7.74 -6.48
C ALA A 41 10.08 6.52 -5.69
N ILE A 42 10.94 5.92 -4.86
CA ILE A 42 10.60 4.80 -3.98
C ILE A 42 9.47 5.17 -3.01
N VAL A 43 9.61 6.29 -2.30
CA VAL A 43 8.60 6.75 -1.35
C VAL A 43 7.30 7.05 -2.07
N ARG A 44 7.33 7.83 -3.16
CA ARG A 44 6.15 8.22 -3.92
C ARG A 44 5.36 7.01 -4.40
N ALA A 45 6.01 6.08 -5.11
CA ALA A 45 5.34 4.91 -5.67
C ALA A 45 4.68 4.04 -4.58
N ARG A 46 5.40 3.78 -3.47
CA ARG A 46 4.92 2.90 -2.41
C ARG A 46 3.88 3.57 -1.52
N VAL A 47 4.10 4.82 -1.12
CA VAL A 47 3.22 5.54 -0.19
C VAL A 47 1.94 5.98 -0.89
N LEU A 48 2.03 6.67 -2.04
CA LEU A 48 0.83 7.08 -2.77
C LEU A 48 0.07 5.87 -3.29
N GLY A 49 0.76 4.85 -3.80
CA GLY A 49 0.12 3.59 -4.21
C GLY A 49 -0.66 2.93 -3.08
N THR A 50 -0.09 2.87 -1.88
CA THR A 50 -0.79 2.33 -0.71
C THR A 50 -2.03 3.17 -0.38
N ILE A 51 -1.92 4.50 -0.36
CA ILE A 51 -3.04 5.39 -0.03
C ILE A 51 -4.15 5.26 -1.07
N ASN A 52 -3.82 5.41 -2.35
CA ASN A 52 -4.76 5.46 -3.45
C ASN A 52 -5.47 4.13 -3.65
N VAL A 53 -4.75 3.01 -3.63
CA VAL A 53 -5.37 1.68 -3.75
C VAL A 53 -6.25 1.39 -2.55
N THR A 54 -5.86 1.79 -1.34
CA THR A 54 -6.72 1.63 -0.16
C THR A 54 -8.02 2.43 -0.30
N ALA A 55 -7.93 3.70 -0.69
CA ALA A 55 -9.09 4.57 -0.85
C ALA A 55 -10.03 4.08 -1.96
N ALA A 56 -9.48 3.77 -3.14
CA ALA A 56 -10.27 3.29 -4.27
C ALA A 56 -10.89 1.91 -4.00
N THR A 57 -10.19 1.02 -3.30
CA THR A 57 -10.78 -0.27 -2.91
C THR A 57 -11.92 -0.10 -1.92
N LEU A 58 -11.76 0.78 -0.93
CA LEU A 58 -12.81 1.06 0.04
C LEU A 58 -14.08 1.62 -0.64
N ALA A 59 -13.91 2.51 -1.63
CA ALA A 59 -15.02 3.10 -2.39
C ALA A 59 -15.85 2.05 -3.16
N VAL A 60 -15.22 0.96 -3.58
CA VAL A 60 -15.88 -0.17 -4.25
C VAL A 60 -15.92 -1.41 -3.37
N ALA A 61 -15.76 -1.33 -2.05
CA ALA A 61 -15.79 -2.53 -1.21
C ALA A 61 -17.23 -3.03 -1.02
N GLY A 62 -17.42 -4.34 -1.06
CA GLY A 62 -18.65 -5.00 -0.62
C GLY A 62 -18.36 -5.95 0.56
N LEU A 63 -19.40 -6.61 1.05
CA LEU A 63 -19.26 -7.67 2.06
C LEU A 63 -18.29 -8.74 1.56
N GLY A 64 -17.25 -9.03 2.34
CA GLY A 64 -16.23 -10.01 2.03
C GLY A 64 -15.11 -9.53 1.11
N THR A 65 -15.17 -8.31 0.56
CA THR A 65 -14.07 -7.76 -0.25
C THR A 65 -12.78 -7.73 0.57
N THR A 66 -11.70 -8.26 0.03
CA THR A 66 -10.40 -8.29 0.71
C THR A 66 -9.35 -7.49 -0.07
N LEU A 67 -8.69 -6.53 0.58
CA LEU A 67 -7.51 -5.86 0.07
C LEU A 67 -6.27 -6.43 0.76
N VAL A 68 -5.28 -6.84 -0.03
CA VAL A 68 -3.98 -7.30 0.45
C VAL A 68 -2.88 -6.40 -0.11
N HIS A 69 -2.16 -5.73 0.79
CA HIS A 69 -0.92 -5.04 0.46
C HIS A 69 0.28 -5.96 0.60
N ALA A 70 1.07 -6.11 -0.47
CA ALA A 70 2.35 -6.78 -0.40
C ALA A 70 3.39 -5.85 0.23
N SER A 71 3.77 -6.17 1.46
CA SER A 71 4.90 -5.59 2.16
C SER A 71 6.21 -6.21 1.68
N SER A 72 7.33 -5.65 2.12
CA SER A 72 8.66 -6.18 1.82
C SER A 72 9.25 -6.90 3.04
N ALA A 73 9.77 -8.10 2.85
CA ALA A 73 10.56 -8.81 3.86
C ALA A 73 11.97 -8.23 4.07
N ALA A 74 12.39 -7.28 3.21
CA ALA A 74 13.78 -6.82 3.13
C ALA A 74 14.24 -5.91 4.29
N ALA A 75 13.37 -5.56 5.23
CA ALA A 75 13.74 -4.68 6.34
C ALA A 75 13.94 -5.50 7.63
N THR A 76 15.19 -5.88 7.90
CA THR A 76 15.60 -6.51 9.17
C THR A 76 15.28 -5.62 10.39
N ALA A 77 15.10 -4.31 10.18
CA ALA A 77 14.56 -3.38 11.16
C ALA A 77 13.71 -2.29 10.46
N LEU A 78 12.47 -2.12 10.93
CA LEU A 78 11.55 -1.09 10.43
C LEU A 78 11.49 0.08 11.42
N PRO A 79 11.66 1.34 10.96
CA PRO A 79 11.53 2.50 11.83
C PRO A 79 10.09 2.66 12.33
N VAL A 80 9.94 3.04 13.60
CA VAL A 80 8.63 3.46 14.13
C VAL A 80 8.30 4.85 13.58
N LEU A 81 7.20 4.96 12.85
CA LEU A 81 6.72 6.25 12.34
C LEU A 81 5.85 6.96 13.37
N PRO A 82 6.01 8.29 13.55
CA PRO A 82 5.13 9.07 14.41
C PRO A 82 3.65 8.97 13.98
N ARG A 83 2.73 8.97 14.95
CA ARG A 83 1.29 8.83 14.66
C ARG A 83 0.73 9.91 13.72
N TRP A 84 1.31 11.11 13.72
CA TRP A 84 0.86 12.21 12.88
C TRP A 84 1.09 11.97 11.38
N VAL A 85 2.06 11.13 11.01
CA VAL A 85 2.36 10.76 9.61
C VAL A 85 1.13 10.15 8.95
N PHE A 86 0.41 9.29 9.67
CA PHE A 86 -0.80 8.64 9.15
C PHE A 86 -2.00 9.59 9.01
N ARG A 87 -2.00 10.72 9.73
CA ARG A 87 -3.03 11.76 9.57
C ARG A 87 -2.81 12.60 8.31
N LEU A 88 -1.57 12.68 7.82
CA LEU A 88 -1.26 13.36 6.57
C LEU A 88 -1.69 12.56 5.35
N ALA A 89 -1.79 11.22 5.44
CA ALA A 89 -2.16 10.37 4.32
C ALA A 89 -3.45 10.81 3.59
N PRO A 90 -4.56 11.13 4.29
CA PRO A 90 -5.75 11.69 3.62
C PRO A 90 -5.72 13.21 3.44
N ALA A 91 -4.88 13.95 4.16
CA ALA A 91 -4.93 15.42 4.22
C ALA A 91 -3.93 16.12 3.28
N ASP A 92 -2.73 15.57 3.15
CA ASP A 92 -1.63 16.09 2.35
C ASP A 92 -0.68 14.94 1.93
N PRO A 93 -1.08 14.14 0.92
CA PRO A 93 -0.27 13.00 0.44
C PRO A 93 1.10 13.42 -0.10
N GLU A 94 1.19 14.57 -0.77
CA GLU A 94 2.46 15.07 -1.32
C GLU A 94 3.39 15.58 -0.22
N GLY A 95 2.87 16.32 0.77
CA GLY A 95 3.64 16.70 1.95
C GLY A 95 4.11 15.50 2.76
N LEU A 96 3.31 14.44 2.82
CA LEU A 96 3.71 13.15 3.39
C LEU A 96 4.87 12.52 2.61
N VAL A 97 4.81 12.46 1.28
CA VAL A 97 5.92 11.96 0.44
C VAL A 97 7.18 12.77 0.71
N ALA A 98 7.11 14.10 0.64
CA ALA A 98 8.26 14.97 0.89
C ALA A 98 8.86 14.75 2.29
N THR A 99 8.01 14.57 3.30
CA THR A 99 8.41 14.29 4.68
C THR A 99 9.16 12.96 4.79
N LEU A 100 8.60 11.88 4.24
CA LEU A 100 9.20 10.55 4.33
C LEU A 100 10.48 10.45 3.49
N THR A 101 10.54 11.11 2.33
CA THR A 101 11.76 11.24 1.54
C THR A 101 12.84 11.98 2.31
N ARG A 102 12.50 13.08 3.00
CA ARG A 102 13.45 13.81 3.85
C ARG A 102 14.00 12.94 4.98
N LEU A 103 13.15 12.13 5.61
CA LEU A 103 13.61 11.17 6.63
C LEU A 103 14.57 10.13 6.06
N ALA A 104 14.30 9.62 4.86
CA ALA A 104 15.18 8.67 4.17
C ALA A 104 16.55 9.27 3.83
N THR A 105 16.59 10.55 3.44
CA THR A 105 17.83 11.25 3.07
C THR A 105 18.64 11.77 4.26
N LEU A 106 18.16 11.63 5.50
CA LEU A 106 19.00 11.79 6.70
C LEU A 106 20.10 10.72 6.79
N CYS A 107 19.89 9.57 6.14
CA CYS A 107 20.92 8.55 5.98
C CYS A 107 21.95 8.95 4.90
N PRO A 108 23.19 8.42 4.96
CA PRO A 108 24.16 8.63 3.89
C PRO A 108 23.59 8.26 2.52
N ALA A 109 23.93 9.00 1.46
CA ALA A 109 23.33 8.85 0.12
C ALA A 109 23.26 7.39 -0.36
N ARG A 110 24.32 6.60 -0.14
CA ARG A 110 24.38 5.16 -0.49
C ARG A 110 23.32 4.28 0.20
N ARG A 111 22.75 4.73 1.32
CA ARG A 111 21.73 4.04 2.11
C ARG A 111 20.34 4.67 1.98
N ALA A 112 20.22 5.85 1.39
CA ALA A 112 18.96 6.57 1.31
C ALA A 112 17.86 5.79 0.56
N PRO A 113 18.14 5.06 -0.55
CA PRO A 113 17.13 4.21 -1.20
C PRO A 113 16.62 3.08 -0.28
N ALA A 114 17.53 2.39 0.41
CA ALA A 114 17.16 1.35 1.38
C ALA A 114 16.36 1.92 2.56
N ALA A 115 16.72 3.10 3.05
CA ALA A 115 15.98 3.80 4.10
C ALA A 115 14.58 4.21 3.63
N ALA A 116 14.46 4.72 2.40
CA ALA A 116 13.17 5.04 1.76
C ALA A 116 12.27 3.80 1.69
N HIS A 117 12.83 2.64 1.33
CA HIS A 117 12.09 1.39 1.27
C HIS A 117 11.61 0.92 2.65
N ALA A 118 12.48 0.98 3.66
CA ALA A 118 12.14 0.61 5.04
C ALA A 118 11.09 1.56 5.66
N ILE A 119 11.25 2.87 5.46
CA ILE A 119 10.29 3.90 5.90
C ILE A 119 8.93 3.68 5.23
N SER A 120 8.90 3.48 3.90
CA SER A 120 7.66 3.25 3.16
C SER A 120 6.99 1.94 3.56
N THR A 121 7.76 0.90 3.88
CA THR A 121 7.21 -0.37 4.40
C THR A 121 6.62 -0.18 5.81
N SER A 122 7.28 0.62 6.66
CA SER A 122 6.74 0.97 7.99
C SER A 122 5.43 1.75 7.87
N PHE A 123 5.34 2.65 6.89
CA PHE A 123 4.12 3.37 6.57
C PHE A 123 3.02 2.42 6.11
N LEU A 124 3.29 1.54 5.14
CA LEU A 124 2.34 0.56 4.63
C LEU A 124 1.74 -0.28 5.76
N LEU A 125 2.58 -0.86 6.62
CA LEU A 125 2.11 -1.68 7.75
C LEU A 125 1.26 -0.88 8.74
N GLY A 126 1.74 0.31 9.13
CA GLY A 126 1.03 1.15 10.09
C GLY A 126 -0.27 1.76 9.54
N TYR A 127 -0.33 2.02 8.23
CA TYR A 127 -1.51 2.53 7.55
C TYR A 127 -2.54 1.42 7.33
N THR A 128 -2.08 0.24 6.92
CA THR A 128 -2.92 -0.98 6.81
C THR A 128 -3.60 -1.29 8.14
N ALA A 129 -2.86 -1.27 9.25
CA ALA A 129 -3.43 -1.52 10.58
C ALA A 129 -4.54 -0.52 10.95
N ARG A 130 -4.38 0.76 10.61
CA ARG A 130 -5.38 1.80 10.90
C ARG A 130 -6.61 1.70 10.01
N MET A 131 -6.39 1.47 8.72
CA MET A 131 -7.48 1.35 7.76
C MET A 131 -8.21 0.00 7.88
N GLY A 132 -7.59 -1.00 8.52
CA GLY A 132 -8.21 -2.28 8.84
C GLY A 132 -9.54 -2.13 9.58
N GLU A 133 -9.58 -1.27 10.60
CA GLU A 133 -10.80 -1.00 11.36
C GLU A 133 -11.92 -0.41 10.48
N VAL A 134 -11.55 0.46 9.52
CA VAL A 134 -12.49 1.06 8.57
C VAL A 134 -13.04 -0.01 7.62
N PHE A 135 -12.17 -0.88 7.08
CA PHE A 135 -12.60 -1.98 6.22
C PHE A 135 -13.51 -2.97 6.96
N ASP A 136 -13.13 -3.34 8.19
CA ASP A 136 -13.92 -4.26 9.02
C ASP A 136 -15.33 -3.68 9.30
N SER A 137 -15.44 -2.35 9.52
CA SER A 137 -16.73 -1.68 9.74
C SER A 137 -17.69 -1.75 8.53
N CYS A 138 -17.14 -1.95 7.32
CA CYS A 138 -17.90 -2.14 6.08
C CYS A 138 -18.07 -3.62 5.69
N GLY A 139 -17.64 -4.56 6.54
CA GLY A 139 -17.65 -5.99 6.26
C GLY A 139 -16.62 -6.44 5.22
N ALA A 140 -15.64 -5.58 4.92
CA ALA A 140 -14.48 -5.88 4.09
C ALA A 140 -13.27 -6.25 4.97
N ARG A 141 -12.15 -6.64 4.37
CA ARG A 141 -10.90 -6.97 5.08
C ARG A 141 -9.73 -6.25 4.44
N LEU A 142 -8.84 -5.71 5.26
CA LEU A 142 -7.57 -5.15 4.81
C LEU A 142 -6.41 -5.83 5.54
N ARG A 143 -5.47 -6.38 4.78
CA ARG A 143 -4.30 -7.11 5.29
C ARG A 143 -3.03 -6.66 4.59
N SER A 144 -1.91 -6.90 5.25
CA SER A 144 -0.59 -6.80 4.64
C SER A 144 0.14 -8.13 4.82
N THR A 145 0.87 -8.55 3.79
CA THR A 145 1.63 -9.82 3.77
C THR A 145 2.99 -9.60 3.11
N PRO A 146 4.04 -10.38 3.42
CA PRO A 146 5.27 -10.34 2.63
C PRO A 146 5.02 -10.71 1.16
N ALA A 147 5.70 -10.04 0.22
CA ALA A 147 5.49 -10.22 -1.22
C ALA A 147 5.64 -11.69 -1.67
N GLU A 148 6.58 -12.42 -1.09
CA GLU A 148 6.80 -13.85 -1.34
C GLU A 148 5.59 -14.74 -0.97
N SER A 149 4.75 -14.30 -0.03
CA SER A 149 3.56 -15.02 0.43
C SER A 149 2.29 -14.67 -0.36
N VAL A 150 2.33 -13.67 -1.25
CA VAL A 150 1.17 -13.26 -2.06
C VAL A 150 0.70 -14.40 -2.98
N VAL A 151 1.64 -15.16 -3.53
CA VAL A 151 1.34 -16.33 -4.39
C VAL A 151 0.61 -17.43 -3.62
N GLU A 152 0.90 -17.61 -2.34
CA GLU A 152 0.23 -18.60 -1.48
C GLU A 152 -1.17 -18.16 -1.06
N LEU A 153 -1.37 -16.87 -0.79
CA LEU A 153 -2.69 -16.29 -0.49
C LEU A 153 -3.67 -16.45 -1.66
N CYS A 154 -3.24 -16.15 -2.88
CA CYS A 154 -4.06 -16.36 -4.08
C CYS A 154 -4.45 -17.83 -4.28
N ARG A 155 -3.67 -18.80 -3.77
CA ARG A 155 -3.99 -20.23 -3.86
C ARG A 155 -5.03 -20.68 -2.84
N HIS A 156 -5.05 -20.07 -1.66
CA HIS A 156 -5.96 -20.46 -0.59
C HIS A 156 -7.38 -19.91 -0.79
N ASP A 157 -7.52 -18.71 -1.37
CA ASP A 157 -8.83 -18.08 -1.64
C ASP A 157 -9.53 -18.64 -2.90
N LEU A 158 -8.84 -19.43 -3.73
CA LEU A 158 -9.41 -20.10 -4.91
C LEU A 158 -9.99 -21.49 -4.59
N VAL A 159 -9.82 -21.99 -3.37
CA VAL A 159 -10.45 -23.24 -2.93
C VAL A 159 -11.76 -22.86 -2.22
N PRO A 160 -12.93 -23.22 -2.77
CA PRO A 160 -14.19 -23.02 -2.06
C PRO A 160 -14.11 -23.78 -0.74
N ALA A 161 -14.55 -23.15 0.35
CA ALA A 161 -14.77 -23.87 1.59
C ALA A 161 -15.73 -25.03 1.30
N ALA A 162 -15.23 -26.27 1.46
CA ALA A 162 -15.99 -27.49 1.27
C ALA A 162 -17.07 -27.66 2.35
#